data_AF-A0A923B4M4-F1
#
_entry.id   AF-A0A923B4M4-F1
#
_cell.length_a   1.000
_cell.length_b   1.000
_cell.length_c   1.000
_cell.angle_alpha   90.00
_cell.angle_beta   90.00
_cell.angle_gamma   90.00
#
_symmetry.space_group_name_H-M   'P 1'
#
loop_
_entity.id
_entity.type
_entity.pdbx_description
1 polymer ?
#
loop_
_entity_poly.entity_id
_entity_poly.type
_entity_poly.pdbx_seq_one_letter_code
_entity_poly.pdbx_strand_id
1 'polypeptide(L)'
;MLQNSPLTRASLLIRLRDTADRTAWQQFAELYGPIIYRFARGRGLQDADAADVMQDTLRSVSSAIGRLDYDSAKGSFRGWLFTIARNKIFNLLASRKNKPRAAGDTAAHEMLQATPSDDNTLEESWEDEYRRRLAGIAIEKIKGEFQPNTWDAFWGTAVLGESASSVGDRLGMSSGAVYVAKSRVLARLKEQVQRLIDEEEA
;
A
#
# COMPACT_ATOMS: atom_id res chain seq x y z
N MET A 1 -4.20 0.49 22.22
CA MET A 1 -5.24 -0.41 21.70
C MET A 1 -4.70 -1.01 20.41
N LEU A 2 -4.48 -2.32 20.38
CA LEU A 2 -3.92 -3.05 19.24
C LEU A 2 -4.85 -2.85 18.04
N GLN A 3 -4.36 -2.14 17.02
CA GLN A 3 -5.04 -2.04 15.73
C GLN A 3 -4.90 -3.40 15.05
N ASN A 4 -6.01 -4.13 14.94
CA ASN A 4 -6.08 -5.34 14.14
C ASN A 4 -5.84 -4.97 12.68
N SER A 5 -4.58 -5.09 12.25
CA SER A 5 -4.20 -5.07 10.85
C SER A 5 -4.92 -6.19 10.10
N PRO A 6 -5.67 -5.93 9.00
CA PRO A 6 -6.27 -6.96 8.16
C PRO A 6 -5.32 -8.13 7.86
N LEU A 7 -5.85 -9.34 7.94
CA LEU A 7 -5.13 -10.58 7.65
C LEU A 7 -4.90 -10.67 6.14
N THR A 8 -3.66 -10.91 5.70
CA THR A 8 -3.38 -11.27 4.31
C THR A 8 -3.92 -12.67 4.03
N ARG A 9 -4.45 -12.90 2.82
CA ARG A 9 -5.11 -14.14 2.38
C ARG A 9 -4.40 -15.35 2.92
N ALA A 10 -5.00 -16.05 3.90
CA ALA A 10 -4.51 -17.35 4.31
C ALA A 10 -4.38 -18.25 3.06
N SER A 11 -5.36 -18.16 2.14
CA SER A 11 -5.35 -18.84 0.85
C SER A 11 -4.17 -18.46 -0.08
N LEU A 12 -3.78 -17.18 -0.17
CA LEU A 12 -2.62 -16.75 -0.96
C LEU A 12 -1.32 -17.17 -0.27
N LEU A 13 -1.20 -16.96 1.04
CA LEU A 13 -0.03 -17.34 1.82
C LEU A 13 0.21 -18.85 1.77
N ILE A 14 -0.86 -19.66 1.83
CA ILE A 14 -0.80 -21.11 1.63
C ILE A 14 -0.29 -21.43 0.22
N ARG A 15 -0.85 -20.79 -0.82
CA ARG A 15 -0.40 -21.01 -2.20
C ARG A 15 1.04 -20.57 -2.43
N LEU A 16 1.51 -19.52 -1.76
CA LEU A 16 2.91 -19.06 -1.83
C LEU A 16 3.90 -20.07 -1.22
N ARG A 17 3.45 -21.02 -0.39
CA ARG A 17 4.30 -22.14 0.06
C ARG A 17 4.71 -23.04 -1.11
N ASP A 18 3.89 -23.11 -2.16
CA ASP A 18 4.32 -23.70 -3.43
C ASP A 18 5.12 -22.68 -4.23
N THR A 19 6.45 -22.83 -4.20
CA THR A 19 7.36 -21.99 -4.99
C THR A 19 7.14 -22.11 -6.51
N ALA A 20 6.46 -23.15 -6.98
CA ALA A 20 6.12 -23.32 -8.39
C ALA A 20 4.82 -22.61 -8.82
N ASP A 21 3.97 -22.16 -7.87
CA ASP A 21 2.73 -21.41 -8.17
C ASP A 21 3.04 -19.98 -8.62
N ARG A 22 3.45 -19.85 -9.89
CA ARG A 22 3.79 -18.57 -10.52
C ARG A 22 2.64 -17.56 -10.45
N THR A 23 1.39 -18.03 -10.50
CA THR A 23 0.21 -17.18 -10.45
C THR A 23 0.05 -16.54 -9.06
N ALA A 24 0.24 -17.32 -7.99
CA ALA A 24 0.23 -16.80 -6.62
C ALA A 24 1.35 -15.78 -6.42
N TRP A 25 2.56 -16.08 -6.90
CA TRP A 25 3.70 -15.17 -6.82
C TRP A 25 3.49 -13.87 -7.62
N GLN A 26 2.88 -13.97 -8.80
CA GLN A 26 2.52 -12.79 -9.59
C GLN A 26 1.48 -11.92 -8.87
N GLN A 27 0.39 -12.50 -8.37
CA GLN A 27 -0.63 -11.79 -7.60
C GLN A 27 -0.03 -11.10 -6.36
N PHE A 28 0.87 -11.80 -5.67
CA PHE A 28 1.58 -11.26 -4.52
C PHE A 28 2.47 -10.06 -4.89
N ALA A 29 3.28 -10.18 -5.95
CA ALA A 29 4.15 -9.11 -6.41
C ALA A 29 3.36 -7.89 -6.92
N GLU A 30 2.25 -8.11 -7.63
CA GLU A 30 1.36 -7.04 -8.10
C GLU A 30 0.70 -6.29 -6.94
N LEU A 31 0.35 -6.98 -5.86
CA LEU A 31 -0.24 -6.34 -4.69
C LEU A 31 0.81 -5.59 -3.87
N TYR A 32 1.86 -6.29 -3.43
CA TYR A 32 2.80 -5.79 -2.42
C TYR A 32 4.02 -5.09 -2.99
N GLY A 33 4.46 -5.40 -4.20
CA GLY A 33 5.62 -4.77 -4.84
C GLY A 33 5.51 -3.23 -4.88
N PRO A 34 4.40 -2.66 -5.42
CA PRO A 34 4.23 -1.21 -5.46
C PRO A 34 4.16 -0.55 -4.07
N ILE A 35 3.66 -1.27 -3.05
CA ILE A 35 3.61 -0.77 -1.67
C ILE A 35 5.03 -0.65 -1.11
N ILE A 36 5.83 -1.72 -1.24
CA ILE A 36 7.23 -1.74 -0.77
C ILE A 36 8.04 -0.65 -1.49
N TYR A 37 7.89 -0.55 -2.80
CA TYR A 37 8.60 0.44 -3.61
C TYR A 37 8.23 1.88 -3.19
N ARG A 38 6.94 2.21 -3.06
CA ARG A 38 6.51 3.56 -2.66
C ARG A 38 6.91 3.89 -1.22
N PHE A 39 6.82 2.91 -0.32
CA PHE A 39 7.30 3.06 1.05
C PHE A 39 8.81 3.38 1.07
N ALA A 40 9.63 2.65 0.29
CA ALA A 40 11.06 2.92 0.15
C ALA A 40 11.34 4.33 -0.43
N ARG A 41 10.63 4.73 -1.50
CA ARG A 41 10.75 6.08 -2.09
C ARG A 41 10.36 7.17 -1.08
N GLY A 42 9.31 6.96 -0.30
CA GLY A 42 8.88 7.85 0.78
C GLY A 42 9.87 7.96 1.95
N ARG A 43 10.91 7.12 1.99
CA ARG A 43 12.03 7.19 2.94
C ARG A 43 13.33 7.73 2.31
N GLY A 44 13.25 8.28 1.09
CA GLY A 44 14.38 8.97 0.44
C GLY A 44 15.32 8.07 -0.35
N LEU A 45 14.99 6.80 -0.57
CA LEU A 45 15.76 5.95 -1.50
C LEU A 45 15.52 6.41 -2.93
N GLN A 46 16.55 6.46 -3.78
CA GLN A 46 16.39 6.67 -5.23
C GLN A 46 15.71 5.46 -5.88
N ASP A 47 15.31 5.62 -7.15
CA ASP A 47 14.54 4.63 -7.91
C ASP A 47 15.18 3.23 -7.91
N ALA A 48 16.46 3.14 -8.31
CA ALA A 48 17.18 1.88 -8.35
C ALA A 48 17.22 1.17 -6.98
N ASP A 49 17.48 1.92 -5.91
CA ASP A 49 17.52 1.36 -4.56
C ASP A 49 16.15 0.90 -4.06
N ALA A 50 15.10 1.64 -4.40
CA ALA A 50 13.74 1.27 -4.05
C ALA A 50 13.31 -0.01 -4.79
N ALA A 51 13.70 -0.15 -6.06
CA ALA A 51 13.50 -1.36 -6.84
C ALA A 51 14.27 -2.55 -6.25
N ASP A 52 15.52 -2.35 -5.85
CA ASP A 52 16.34 -3.39 -5.20
C ASP A 52 15.74 -3.82 -3.86
N VAL A 53 15.35 -2.87 -3.00
CA VAL A 53 14.66 -3.17 -1.73
C VAL A 53 13.37 -3.95 -1.97
N MET A 54 12.58 -3.57 -2.98
CA MET A 54 11.38 -4.31 -3.35
C MET A 54 11.72 -5.76 -3.73
N GLN A 55 12.65 -5.97 -4.65
CA GLN A 55 13.04 -7.31 -5.08
C GLN A 55 13.61 -8.15 -3.93
N ASP A 56 14.46 -7.57 -3.10
CA ASP A 56 15.07 -8.22 -1.95
C ASP A 56 14.03 -8.58 -0.88
N THR A 57 13.01 -7.73 -0.70
CA THR A 57 11.87 -8.02 0.20
C THR A 57 11.09 -9.22 -0.32
N LEU A 58 10.71 -9.23 -1.61
CA LEU A 58 10.00 -10.35 -2.22
C LEU A 58 10.81 -11.66 -2.14
N ARG A 59 12.14 -11.60 -2.35
CA ARG A 59 13.04 -12.76 -2.22
C ARG A 59 13.12 -13.27 -0.78
N SER A 60 13.18 -12.36 0.20
CA SER A 60 13.14 -12.72 1.62
C SER A 60 11.82 -13.39 1.99
N VAL A 61 10.69 -12.93 1.45
CA VAL A 61 9.40 -13.61 1.62
C VAL A 61 9.45 -15.03 1.05
N SER A 62 9.90 -15.20 -0.20
CA SER A 62 10.04 -16.53 -0.84
C SER A 62 10.91 -17.50 -0.04
N SER A 63 12.00 -17.01 0.54
CA SER A 63 12.91 -17.83 1.35
C SER A 63 12.30 -18.23 2.71
N ALA A 64 11.42 -17.39 3.27
CA ALA A 64 10.85 -17.58 4.60
C ALA A 64 9.48 -18.29 4.58
N ILE A 65 8.68 -18.10 3.51
CA ILE A 65 7.27 -18.49 3.49
C ILE A 65 7.05 -20.00 3.66
N GLY A 66 7.97 -20.84 3.16
CA GLY A 66 7.91 -22.29 3.32
C GLY A 66 8.14 -22.76 4.76
N ARG A 67 8.76 -21.93 5.61
CA ARG A 67 8.98 -22.18 7.05
C ARG A 67 8.05 -21.38 7.94
N LEU A 68 7.30 -20.44 7.36
CA LEU A 68 6.39 -19.58 8.08
C LEU A 68 5.18 -20.41 8.48
N ASP A 69 5.17 -20.85 9.74
CA ASP A 69 3.95 -21.29 10.38
C ASP A 69 3.15 -20.03 10.74
N TYR A 70 2.38 -19.55 9.76
CA TYR A 70 1.60 -18.33 9.90
C TYR A 70 0.50 -18.56 10.92
N ASP A 71 0.73 -18.04 12.11
CA ASP A 71 -0.22 -18.00 13.20
C ASP A 71 -0.72 -16.56 13.34
N SER A 72 -1.98 -16.33 12.97
CA SER A 72 -2.63 -15.02 13.06
C SER A 72 -2.67 -14.48 14.49
N ALA A 73 -2.51 -15.33 15.51
CA ALA A 73 -2.40 -14.91 16.91
C ALA A 73 -1.05 -14.26 17.25
N LYS A 74 -0.01 -14.45 16.43
CA LYS A 74 1.34 -13.89 16.65
C LYS A 74 1.59 -12.57 15.91
N GLY A 75 0.66 -12.15 15.05
CA GLY A 75 0.72 -10.90 14.30
C GLY A 75 0.21 -11.05 12.86
N SER A 76 -0.06 -9.92 12.21
CA SER A 76 -0.49 -9.91 10.82
C SER A 76 0.69 -10.16 9.87
N PHE A 77 0.42 -10.81 8.73
CA PHE A 77 1.42 -10.93 7.67
C PHE A 77 1.90 -9.55 7.18
N ARG A 78 1.00 -8.56 7.13
CA ARG A 78 1.33 -7.19 6.70
C ARG A 78 2.33 -6.52 7.65
N GLY A 79 2.18 -6.71 8.96
CA GLY A 79 3.14 -6.23 9.96
C GLY A 79 4.50 -6.95 9.86
N TRP A 80 4.50 -8.25 9.59
CA TRP A 80 5.73 -8.99 9.31
C TRP A 80 6.43 -8.52 8.03
N LEU A 81 5.67 -8.29 6.95
CA LEU A 81 6.19 -7.76 5.69
C LEU A 81 6.74 -6.34 5.85
N PHE A 82 6.02 -5.49 6.59
CA PHE A 82 6.49 -4.16 6.99
C PHE A 82 7.84 -4.26 7.72
N THR A 83 7.97 -5.17 8.68
CA THR A 83 9.21 -5.39 9.43
C THR A 83 10.38 -5.73 8.49
N ILE A 84 10.17 -6.63 7.52
CA ILE A 84 11.20 -6.97 6.53
C ILE A 84 11.60 -5.75 5.70
N ALA A 85 10.62 -5.05 5.14
CA ALA A 85 10.85 -3.90 4.26
C ALA A 85 11.58 -2.78 5.01
N ARG A 86 11.09 -2.41 6.20
CA ARG A 86 11.68 -1.41 7.10
C ARG A 86 13.14 -1.74 7.42
N ASN A 87 13.42 -2.97 7.84
CA ASN A 87 14.78 -3.38 8.20
C ASN A 87 15.74 -3.28 7.00
N LYS A 88 15.31 -3.67 5.80
CA LYS A 88 16.13 -3.52 4.58
C LYS A 88 16.42 -2.06 4.25
N ILE A 89 15.40 -1.20 4.33
CA ILE A 89 15.55 0.25 4.09
C ILE A 89 16.55 0.85 5.08
N PHE A 90 16.40 0.57 6.37
CA PHE A 90 17.28 1.12 7.40
C PHE A 90 18.71 0.59 7.31
N ASN A 91 18.89 -0.69 7.00
CA ASN A 91 20.23 -1.24 6.75
C ASN A 91 20.91 -0.55 5.56
N LEU A 92 20.18 -0.31 4.47
CA LEU A 92 20.72 0.38 3.30
C LEU A 92 21.09 1.84 3.64
N LEU A 93 20.23 2.57 4.35
CA LEU A 93 20.50 3.94 4.77
C LEU A 93 21.68 4.02 5.76
N ALA A 94 21.79 3.10 6.71
CA ALA A 94 22.91 3.03 7.65
C ALA A 94 24.24 2.73 6.94
N SER A 95 24.24 1.80 5.98
CA SER A 95 25.45 1.44 5.21
C SER A 95 26.02 2.61 4.38
N ARG A 96 25.18 3.57 3.98
CA ARG A 96 25.60 4.79 3.28
C ARG A 96 26.27 5.79 4.19
N LYS A 97 25.81 5.89 5.44
CA LYS A 97 26.36 6.79 6.46
C LYS A 97 27.73 6.32 6.95
N ASN A 98 27.96 5.00 7.01
CA ASN A 98 29.25 4.41 7.42
C ASN A 98 30.33 4.38 6.32
N LYS A 99 30.07 4.92 5.12
CA LYS A 99 31.15 5.24 4.17
C LYS A 99 31.78 6.57 4.58
N PRO A 100 33.12 6.69 4.66
CA PRO A 100 33.78 7.88 5.22
C PRO A 100 33.57 9.08 4.30
N ARG A 101 32.56 9.91 4.61
CA ARG A 101 32.45 11.30 4.16
C ARG A 101 32.62 12.18 5.40
N ALA A 102 33.62 13.05 5.33
CA ALA A 102 34.00 13.96 6.38
C ALA A 102 32.85 14.88 6.83
N ALA A 103 32.85 15.15 8.15
CA ALA A 103 32.22 16.26 8.88
C ALA A 103 30.68 16.26 9.08
N GLY A 104 30.29 16.30 10.35
CA GLY A 104 29.04 16.94 10.81
C GLY A 104 27.96 15.97 11.29
N ASP A 105 28.23 15.28 12.40
CA ASP A 105 27.38 14.25 13.00
C ASP A 105 26.28 14.88 13.88
N THR A 106 25.01 14.59 13.61
CA THR A 106 23.87 14.94 14.50
C THR A 106 22.61 14.17 14.11
N ALA A 107 22.32 14.02 12.81
CA ALA A 107 21.12 13.33 12.31
C ALA A 107 21.19 11.78 12.36
N ALA A 108 22.34 11.19 12.65
CA ALA A 108 22.49 9.73 12.75
C ALA A 108 22.20 9.20 14.17
N HIS A 109 22.42 10.04 15.20
CA HIS A 109 22.16 9.65 16.59
C HIS A 109 20.66 9.72 16.93
N GLU A 110 19.89 10.60 16.28
CA GLU A 110 18.45 10.72 16.52
C GLU A 110 17.63 9.54 15.95
N MET A 111 18.05 8.91 14.84
CA MET A 111 17.25 7.84 14.20
C MET A 111 17.58 6.42 14.72
N LEU A 112 18.76 6.22 15.31
CA LEU A 112 19.07 5.00 16.09
C LEU A 112 18.37 4.99 17.46
N GLN A 113 17.82 6.15 17.87
CA GLN A 113 16.89 6.30 18.99
C GLN A 113 15.42 6.30 18.51
N ALA A 114 15.11 5.58 17.42
CA ALA A 114 13.73 5.41 16.98
C ALA A 114 12.89 4.92 18.17
N THR A 115 12.03 5.80 18.65
CA THR A 115 11.19 5.57 19.81
C THR A 115 9.99 4.75 19.34
N PRO A 116 9.29 3.98 20.21
CA PRO A 116 8.07 3.28 19.80
C PRO A 116 7.05 4.16 19.03
N SER A 117 7.05 5.47 19.30
CA SER A 117 6.25 6.48 18.59
C SER A 117 6.61 6.63 17.10
N ASP A 118 7.91 6.60 16.76
CA ASP A 118 8.36 6.70 15.38
C ASP A 118 7.98 5.44 14.60
N ASP A 119 8.00 4.29 15.26
CA ASP A 119 7.66 3.02 14.63
C ASP A 119 6.17 2.91 14.29
N ASN A 120 5.31 3.36 15.20
CA ASN A 120 3.88 3.47 14.93
C ASN A 120 3.61 4.39 13.73
N THR A 121 4.31 5.52 13.63
CA THR A 121 4.15 6.47 12.51
C THR A 121 4.58 5.84 11.17
N LEU A 122 5.60 4.99 11.19
CA LEU A 122 6.05 4.25 10.00
C LEU A 122 5.06 3.17 9.59
N GLU A 123 4.51 2.44 10.55
CA GLU A 123 3.49 1.42 10.29
C GLU A 123 2.20 2.06 9.75
N GLU A 124 1.77 3.20 10.30
CA GLU A 124 0.64 3.97 9.77
C GLU A 124 0.87 4.41 8.31
N SER A 125 2.07 4.90 7.99
CA SER A 125 2.45 5.25 6.62
C SER A 125 2.45 4.03 5.68
N TRP A 126 2.79 2.85 6.18
CA TRP A 126 2.72 1.60 5.41
C TRP A 126 1.27 1.18 5.15
N GLU A 127 0.43 1.26 6.17
CA GLU A 127 -1.01 1.00 6.07
C GLU A 127 -1.71 1.95 5.10
N ASP A 128 -1.30 3.22 5.05
CA ASP A 128 -1.76 4.19 4.05
C ASP A 128 -1.40 3.77 2.62
N GLU A 129 -0.17 3.31 2.38
CA GLU A 129 0.25 2.85 1.05
C GLU A 129 -0.51 1.59 0.61
N TYR A 130 -0.83 0.71 1.56
CA TYR A 130 -1.69 -0.43 1.32
C TYR A 130 -3.14 -0.01 0.99
N ARG A 131 -3.74 0.89 1.79
CA ARG A 131 -5.09 1.43 1.51
C ARG A 131 -5.17 2.11 0.15
N ARG A 132 -4.15 2.89 -0.21
CA ARG A 132 -4.03 3.52 -1.55
C ARG A 132 -3.95 2.48 -2.66
N ARG A 133 -3.21 1.39 -2.44
CA ARG A 133 -3.11 0.30 -3.43
C ARG A 133 -4.47 -0.37 -3.64
N LEU A 134 -5.18 -0.71 -2.57
CA LEU A 134 -6.51 -1.29 -2.67
C LEU A 134 -7.51 -0.35 -3.33
N ALA A 135 -7.50 0.93 -2.99
CA ALA A 135 -8.33 1.94 -3.63
C ALA A 135 -8.06 2.03 -5.13
N GLY A 136 -6.80 2.02 -5.56
CA GLY A 136 -6.43 2.01 -6.98
C GLY A 136 -6.93 0.77 -7.72
N ILE A 137 -6.78 -0.42 -7.13
CA ILE A 137 -7.32 -1.67 -7.72
C ILE A 137 -8.86 -1.60 -7.80
N ALA A 138 -9.51 -1.09 -6.75
CA ALA A 138 -10.95 -0.98 -6.70
C ALA A 138 -11.49 0.01 -7.74
N ILE A 139 -10.83 1.16 -7.93
CA ILE A 139 -11.17 2.17 -8.94
C ILE A 139 -11.17 1.55 -10.34
N GLU A 140 -10.12 0.81 -10.70
CA GLU A 140 -10.03 0.16 -12.01
C GLU A 140 -11.13 -0.88 -12.22
N LYS A 141 -11.50 -1.63 -11.16
CA LYS A 141 -12.58 -2.62 -11.22
C LYS A 141 -13.97 -1.99 -11.42
N ILE A 142 -14.27 -0.90 -10.72
CA ILE A 142 -15.63 -0.32 -10.72
C ILE A 142 -15.85 0.70 -11.85
N LYS A 143 -14.78 1.19 -12.48
CA LYS A 143 -14.88 2.25 -13.51
C LYS A 143 -15.88 1.92 -14.62
N GLY A 144 -15.89 0.66 -15.07
CA GLY A 144 -16.80 0.18 -16.12
C GLY A 144 -18.26 0.00 -15.68
N GLU A 145 -18.58 0.14 -14.38
CA GLU A 145 -19.94 -0.04 -13.85
C GLU A 145 -20.79 1.24 -13.93
N PHE A 146 -20.17 2.39 -14.25
CA PHE A 146 -20.84 3.68 -14.26
C PHE A 146 -20.98 4.27 -15.66
N GLN A 147 -22.06 5.03 -15.86
CA GLN A 147 -22.20 5.87 -17.05
C GLN A 147 -21.09 6.92 -17.12
N PRO A 148 -20.60 7.29 -18.32
CA PRO A 148 -19.47 8.21 -18.48
C PRO A 148 -19.62 9.51 -17.67
N ASN A 149 -20.76 10.21 -17.78
CA ASN A 149 -20.96 11.45 -17.04
C ASN A 149 -20.98 11.27 -15.51
N THR A 150 -21.43 10.12 -15.01
CA THR A 150 -21.38 9.82 -13.56
C THR A 150 -19.93 9.61 -13.10
N TRP A 151 -19.15 8.89 -13.90
CA TRP A 151 -17.74 8.67 -13.64
C TRP A 151 -16.94 9.98 -13.71
N ASP A 152 -17.15 10.76 -14.77
CA ASP A 152 -16.45 12.03 -14.98
C ASP A 152 -16.81 13.07 -13.92
N ALA A 153 -18.07 13.07 -13.44
CA ALA A 153 -18.50 13.90 -12.34
C ALA A 153 -17.78 13.54 -11.04
N PHE A 154 -17.66 12.24 -10.74
CA PHE A 154 -16.87 11.76 -9.61
C PHE A 154 -15.38 12.13 -9.79
N TRP A 155 -14.79 11.86 -10.94
CA TRP A 155 -13.36 12.08 -11.17
C TRP A 155 -12.98 13.56 -11.06
N GLY A 156 -13.75 14.45 -11.69
CA GLY A 156 -13.54 15.89 -11.61
C GLY A 156 -13.58 16.40 -10.17
N THR A 157 -14.55 15.95 -9.38
CA THR A 157 -14.76 16.48 -8.02
C THR A 157 -13.99 15.76 -6.91
N ALA A 158 -13.64 14.49 -7.07
CA ALA A 158 -12.99 13.68 -6.05
C ALA A 158 -11.48 13.54 -6.28
N VAL A 159 -11.04 13.56 -7.55
CA VAL A 159 -9.64 13.36 -7.92
C VAL A 159 -8.99 14.66 -8.37
N LEU A 160 -9.66 15.42 -9.25
CA LEU A 160 -9.12 16.69 -9.77
C LEU A 160 -9.41 17.90 -8.86
N GLY A 161 -10.31 17.76 -7.88
CA GLY A 161 -10.65 18.82 -6.94
C GLY A 161 -11.48 19.97 -7.54
N GLU A 162 -12.09 19.76 -8.70
CA GLU A 162 -12.96 20.73 -9.36
C GLU A 162 -14.25 20.95 -8.55
N SER A 163 -14.85 22.14 -8.68
CA SER A 163 -16.12 22.44 -8.04
C SER A 163 -17.29 21.72 -8.73
N ALA A 164 -18.32 21.35 -7.97
CA ALA A 164 -19.50 20.67 -8.52
C ALA A 164 -20.23 21.52 -9.59
N SER A 165 -20.17 22.84 -9.49
CA SER A 165 -20.72 23.75 -10.50
C SER A 165 -19.94 23.65 -11.80
N SER A 166 -18.61 23.81 -11.75
CA SER A 166 -17.75 23.77 -12.94
C SER A 166 -17.84 22.43 -13.66
N VAL A 167 -17.88 21.33 -12.90
CA VAL A 167 -18.07 19.97 -13.44
C VAL A 167 -19.47 19.82 -14.05
N GLY A 168 -20.49 20.36 -13.37
CA GLY A 168 -21.86 20.36 -13.84
C GLY A 168 -22.02 21.07 -15.19
N ASP A 169 -21.49 22.28 -15.31
CA ASP A 169 -21.54 23.08 -16.53
C ASP A 169 -20.89 22.36 -17.71
N ARG A 170 -19.73 21.71 -17.48
CA ARG A 170 -19.00 20.93 -18.49
C ARG A 170 -19.74 19.66 -18.92
N LEU A 171 -20.42 18.98 -17.99
CA LEU A 171 -21.09 17.69 -18.23
C LEU A 171 -22.59 17.81 -18.55
N GLY A 172 -23.14 19.03 -18.58
CA GLY A 172 -24.57 19.26 -18.72
C GLY A 172 -25.39 18.72 -17.54
N MET A 173 -24.83 18.78 -16.33
CA MET A 173 -25.43 18.27 -15.09
C MET A 173 -25.69 19.40 -14.09
N SER A 174 -26.73 19.28 -13.28
CA SER A 174 -26.88 20.17 -12.12
C SER A 174 -25.82 19.86 -11.06
N SER A 175 -25.43 20.85 -10.26
CA SER A 175 -24.51 20.62 -9.12
C SER A 175 -25.02 19.51 -8.18
N GLY A 176 -26.34 19.43 -7.97
CA GLY A 176 -26.96 18.35 -7.19
C GLY A 176 -26.73 16.97 -7.82
N ALA A 177 -26.90 16.85 -9.15
CA ALA A 177 -26.62 15.60 -9.85
C ALA A 177 -25.14 15.19 -9.78
N VAL A 178 -24.21 16.16 -9.79
CA VAL A 178 -22.77 15.92 -9.58
C VAL A 178 -22.49 15.36 -8.18
N TYR A 179 -23.10 15.92 -7.13
CA TYR A 179 -22.96 15.38 -5.76
C TYR A 179 -23.54 13.97 -5.64
N VAL A 180 -24.68 13.71 -6.27
CA VAL A 180 -25.29 12.37 -6.30
C VAL A 180 -24.37 11.37 -7.02
N ALA A 181 -23.79 11.75 -8.16
CA ALA A 181 -22.82 10.93 -8.87
C ALA A 181 -21.60 10.61 -8.01
N LYS A 182 -21.00 11.63 -7.38
CA LYS A 182 -19.86 11.47 -6.46
C LYS A 182 -20.19 10.51 -5.32
N SER A 183 -21.34 10.69 -4.67
CA SER A 183 -21.77 9.85 -3.55
C SER A 183 -21.96 8.38 -3.96
N ARG A 184 -22.61 8.13 -5.11
CA ARG A 184 -22.82 6.77 -5.64
C ARG A 184 -21.51 6.05 -5.93
N VAL A 185 -20.58 6.73 -6.60
CA VAL A 185 -19.27 6.13 -6.91
C VAL A 185 -18.46 5.89 -5.64
N LEU A 186 -18.46 6.81 -4.67
CA LEU A 186 -17.78 6.63 -3.38
C LEU A 186 -18.36 5.46 -2.58
N ALA A 187 -19.68 5.29 -2.55
CA ALA A 187 -20.32 4.18 -1.86
C ALA A 187 -19.89 2.84 -2.47
N ARG A 188 -19.94 2.72 -3.80
CA ARG A 188 -19.53 1.51 -4.52
C ARG A 188 -18.02 1.24 -4.37
N LEU A 189 -17.19 2.29 -4.34
CA LEU A 189 -15.76 2.18 -4.11
C LEU A 189 -15.48 1.64 -2.71
N LYS A 190 -16.16 2.15 -1.68
CA LYS A 190 -16.02 1.66 -0.31
C LYS A 190 -16.40 0.17 -0.22
N GLU A 191 -17.50 -0.22 -0.86
CA GLU A 191 -17.92 -1.62 -0.94
C GLU A 191 -16.89 -2.49 -1.67
N GLN A 192 -16.33 -2.01 -2.79
CA GLN A 192 -15.30 -2.74 -3.53
C GLN A 192 -14.03 -2.93 -2.70
N VAL A 193 -13.59 -1.88 -2.01
CA VAL A 193 -12.42 -1.95 -1.12
C VAL A 193 -12.69 -2.92 0.02
N GLN A 194 -13.85 -2.84 0.67
CA GLN A 194 -14.20 -3.78 1.73
C GLN A 194 -14.22 -5.21 1.21
N ARG A 195 -14.80 -5.47 0.05
CA ARG A 195 -14.77 -6.81 -0.56
C ARG A 195 -13.35 -7.28 -0.86
N LEU A 196 -12.45 -6.41 -1.33
CA LEU A 196 -11.06 -6.77 -1.54
C LEU A 196 -10.35 -7.11 -0.22
N ILE A 197 -10.70 -6.41 0.87
CA ILE A 197 -10.22 -6.71 2.22
C ILE A 197 -10.79 -8.04 2.72
N ASP A 198 -12.10 -8.26 2.62
CA ASP A 198 -12.75 -9.49 3.06
C ASP A 198 -12.27 -10.70 2.25
N GLU A 199 -12.14 -10.55 0.94
CA GLU A 199 -11.49 -11.54 0.08
C GLU A 199 -10.01 -11.70 0.44
N GLU A 200 -9.36 -10.69 1.03
CA GLU A 200 -8.02 -10.80 1.57
C GLU A 200 -7.99 -11.51 2.92
N GLU A 201 -9.04 -11.44 3.74
CA GLU A 201 -9.07 -12.07 5.06
C GLU A 201 -9.56 -13.54 5.05
N ALA A 202 -10.25 -13.96 3.98
CA ALA A 202 -10.80 -15.31 3.76
C ALA A 202 -9.80 -16.35 3.21
#